data_AF-A0A7C7QPW4-F1
#
_entry.id   AF-A0A7C7QPW4-F1
#
_cell.length_a   1.000
_cell.length_b   1.000
_cell.length_c   1.000
_cell.angle_alpha   90.00
_cell.angle_beta   90.00
_cell.angle_gamma   90.00
#
_symmetry.space_group_name_H-M   'P 1'
#
loop_
_entity.id
_entity.type
_entity.pdbx_description
1 polymer ?
#
loop_
_entity_poly.entity_id
_entity_poly.type
_entity_poly.pdbx_seq_one_letter_code
_entity_poly.pdbx_strand_id
1 'polypeptide(L)'
;MRRVFLVGAADPRRLIKDPDISPFNVGKEIGLEEFSPAETRQLTDNLVRVGIEASDEVHSRIYWWTLGQPYLIQKVCETLEDWRVRRSIKQATVDLVDQAVQEGVLSAKANDSNLSHIRARLDEKETFMAKALLRRIFAGEHIRFEPHGGADGRLAELYLIGVIKEGPDGNWVIRNRIYQEALKGFLTREAAVNADDLRKRLAIHRQNLSRLEERRARHGLDVPLKLLNEIDLEREEIDRLERALKELGHG
;
A
#
# COMPACT_ATOMS: atom_id res chain seq x y z
N MET A 1 21.70 -36.53 10.74
CA MET A 1 21.88 -35.09 10.45
C MET A 1 20.51 -34.43 10.46
N ARG A 2 20.23 -33.48 11.37
CA ARG A 2 18.97 -32.70 11.34
C ARG A 2 19.21 -31.45 10.49
N ARG A 3 18.44 -31.28 9.42
CA ARG A 3 18.41 -30.05 8.63
C ARG A 3 17.29 -29.17 9.18
N VAL A 4 17.62 -27.93 9.49
CA VAL A 4 16.67 -26.91 9.95
C VAL A 4 16.53 -25.90 8.83
N PHE A 5 15.30 -25.53 8.49
CA PHE A 5 14.99 -24.49 7.52
C PHE A 5 14.28 -23.35 8.26
N LEU A 6 14.75 -22.13 8.05
CA LEU A 6 14.14 -20.91 8.56
C LEU A 6 13.66 -20.11 7.35
N VAL A 7 12.42 -19.64 7.38
CA VAL A 7 11.82 -18.85 6.30
C VAL A 7 11.26 -17.57 6.91
N GLY A 8 11.53 -16.45 6.27
CA GLY A 8 11.07 -15.13 6.68
C GLY A 8 11.25 -14.12 5.55
N ALA A 9 10.59 -12.96 5.66
CA ALA A 9 10.75 -11.85 4.72
C ALA A 9 11.52 -10.72 5.41
N ALA A 10 12.60 -10.25 4.79
CA ALA A 10 13.40 -9.14 5.29
C ALA A 10 14.13 -8.47 4.11
N ASP A 11 14.44 -7.19 4.26
CA ASP A 11 15.44 -6.55 3.40
C ASP A 11 16.82 -7.15 3.75
N PRO A 12 17.55 -7.78 2.79
CA PRO A 12 18.88 -8.31 3.06
C PRO A 12 19.83 -7.26 3.65
N ARG A 13 19.69 -5.98 3.29
CA ARG A 13 20.49 -4.88 3.86
C ARG A 13 20.33 -4.73 5.37
N ARG A 14 19.18 -5.13 5.93
CA ARG A 14 18.94 -5.12 7.38
C ARG A 14 19.54 -6.34 8.09
N LEU A 15 19.88 -7.39 7.34
CA LEU A 15 20.50 -8.61 7.86
C LEU A 15 22.03 -8.61 7.70
N ILE A 16 22.55 -7.80 6.77
CA ILE A 16 23.98 -7.62 6.51
C ILE A 16 24.52 -6.56 7.48
N LYS A 17 25.23 -7.00 8.54
CA LYS A 17 25.95 -6.10 9.44
C LYS A 17 27.32 -5.69 8.88
N ASP A 18 27.99 -6.64 8.25
CA ASP A 18 29.28 -6.47 7.59
C ASP A 18 29.17 -7.03 6.17
N PRO A 19 29.23 -6.18 5.13
CA PRO A 19 29.15 -6.60 3.74
C PRO A 19 30.26 -7.55 3.31
N ASP A 20 31.44 -7.53 3.94
CA ASP A 20 32.60 -8.30 3.49
C ASP A 20 32.52 -9.78 3.93
N ILE A 21 31.78 -10.07 5.00
CA ILE A 21 31.68 -11.42 5.59
C ILE A 21 30.24 -11.92 5.74
N SER A 22 29.32 -11.33 4.97
CA SER A 22 27.92 -11.70 5.01
C SER A 22 27.67 -13.11 4.44
N PRO A 23 26.89 -13.98 5.14
CA PRO A 23 26.47 -15.27 4.59
C PRO A 23 25.58 -15.11 3.34
N PHE A 24 25.01 -13.92 3.10
CA PHE A 24 24.26 -13.63 1.89
C PHE A 24 25.14 -13.48 0.64
N ASN A 25 26.46 -13.26 0.79
CA ASN A 25 27.39 -13.12 -0.33
C ASN A 25 27.58 -14.41 -1.14
N VAL A 26 27.36 -15.56 -0.49
CA VAL A 26 27.38 -16.89 -1.13
C VAL A 26 25.98 -17.46 -1.36
N GLY A 27 24.94 -16.69 -1.01
CA GLY A 27 23.55 -17.06 -1.22
C GLY A 27 23.14 -16.92 -2.68
N LYS A 28 22.35 -17.87 -3.18
CA LYS A 28 21.68 -17.72 -4.47
C LYS A 28 20.29 -17.12 -4.24
N GLU A 29 20.02 -15.99 -4.88
CA GLU A 29 18.68 -15.41 -4.88
C GLU A 29 17.72 -16.33 -5.64
N ILE A 30 16.54 -16.57 -5.03
CA ILE A 30 15.44 -17.29 -5.66
C ILE A 30 14.30 -16.28 -5.78
N GLY A 31 14.06 -15.80 -7.00
CA GLY A 31 12.91 -14.97 -7.30
C GLY A 31 11.62 -15.78 -7.14
N LEU A 32 10.70 -15.30 -6.31
CA LEU A 32 9.36 -15.87 -6.19
C LEU A 32 8.42 -14.98 -7.01
N GLU A 33 8.27 -15.34 -8.27
CA GLU A 33 7.37 -14.66 -9.20
C GLU A 33 5.91 -15.07 -8.96
N GLU A 34 4.99 -14.20 -9.37
CA GLU A 34 3.58 -14.55 -9.37
C GLU A 34 3.28 -15.54 -10.47
N PHE A 35 2.23 -16.35 -10.29
CA PHE A 35 1.83 -17.30 -11.31
C PHE A 35 1.44 -16.60 -12.61
N SER A 36 1.90 -17.16 -13.72
CA SER A 36 1.39 -16.85 -15.04
C SER A 36 -0.10 -17.21 -15.16
N PRO A 37 -0.79 -16.76 -16.23
CA PRO A 37 -2.15 -17.23 -16.51
C PRO A 37 -2.26 -18.76 -16.58
N ALA A 38 -1.23 -19.43 -17.14
CA ALA A 38 -1.20 -20.88 -17.28
C ALA A 38 -1.05 -21.58 -15.92
N GLU A 39 -0.15 -21.10 -15.05
CA GLU A 39 0.02 -21.65 -13.69
C GLU A 39 -1.19 -21.34 -12.80
N THR A 40 -1.81 -20.17 -12.97
CA THR A 40 -3.07 -19.84 -12.30
C THR A 40 -4.16 -20.82 -12.70
N ARG A 41 -4.29 -21.09 -14.01
CA ARG A 41 -5.22 -22.12 -14.53
C ARG A 41 -4.92 -23.47 -13.90
N GLN A 42 -3.66 -23.93 -13.91
CA GLN A 42 -3.26 -25.20 -13.32
C GLN A 42 -3.68 -25.34 -11.84
N LEU A 43 -3.58 -24.27 -11.04
CA LEU A 43 -4.09 -24.28 -9.67
C LEU A 43 -5.61 -24.33 -9.63
N THR A 44 -6.28 -23.44 -10.37
CA THR A 44 -7.75 -23.31 -10.36
C THR A 44 -8.49 -24.48 -11.03
N ASP A 45 -7.85 -25.27 -11.89
CA ASP A 45 -8.39 -26.51 -12.47
C ASP A 45 -8.77 -27.52 -11.38
N ASN A 46 -8.18 -27.42 -10.19
CA ASN A 46 -8.55 -28.26 -9.05
C ASN A 46 -9.99 -27.99 -8.53
N LEU A 47 -10.66 -26.91 -8.94
CA LEU A 47 -12.07 -26.66 -8.60
C LEU A 47 -13.00 -27.81 -9.04
N VAL A 48 -12.68 -28.50 -10.14
CA VAL A 48 -13.46 -29.66 -10.59
C VAL A 48 -13.46 -30.79 -9.57
N ARG A 49 -12.38 -30.93 -8.78
CA ARG A 49 -12.25 -31.97 -7.74
C ARG A 49 -13.20 -31.76 -6.58
N VAL A 50 -13.64 -30.52 -6.35
CA VAL A 50 -14.67 -30.17 -5.35
C VAL A 50 -16.06 -30.02 -5.99
N GLY A 51 -16.20 -30.41 -7.26
CA GLY A 51 -17.46 -30.46 -7.99
C GLY A 51 -17.96 -29.08 -8.43
N ILE A 52 -17.03 -28.17 -8.76
CA ILE A 52 -17.29 -26.88 -9.38
C ILE A 52 -16.68 -26.89 -10.78
N GLU A 53 -17.52 -26.78 -11.80
CA GLU A 53 -17.07 -26.58 -13.18
C GLU A 53 -16.65 -25.11 -13.39
N ALA A 54 -15.56 -24.87 -14.10
CA ALA A 54 -15.06 -23.55 -14.43
C ALA A 54 -14.70 -23.50 -15.92
N SER A 55 -15.11 -22.43 -16.60
CA SER A 55 -14.72 -22.16 -17.99
C SER A 55 -13.41 -21.37 -18.07
N ASP A 56 -12.82 -21.25 -19.26
CA ASP A 56 -11.60 -20.47 -19.46
C ASP A 56 -11.77 -18.99 -19.06
N GLU A 57 -12.98 -18.43 -19.18
CA GLU A 57 -13.31 -17.08 -18.72
C GLU A 57 -13.24 -16.97 -17.19
N VAL A 58 -13.64 -18.02 -16.46
CA VAL A 58 -13.56 -18.05 -14.98
C VAL A 58 -12.09 -18.04 -14.54
N HIS A 59 -11.26 -18.90 -15.14
CA HIS A 59 -9.82 -18.95 -14.85
C HIS A 59 -9.16 -17.60 -15.16
N SER A 60 -9.50 -17.02 -16.31
CA SER A 60 -9.04 -15.69 -16.72
C SER A 60 -9.50 -14.60 -15.76
N ARG A 61 -10.72 -14.69 -15.22
CA ARG A 61 -11.25 -13.72 -14.27
C ARG A 61 -10.57 -13.80 -12.91
N ILE A 62 -10.27 -15.00 -12.43
CA ILE A 62 -9.49 -15.20 -11.20
C ILE A 62 -8.10 -14.57 -11.38
N TYR A 63 -7.41 -14.89 -12.49
CA TYR A 63 -6.12 -14.26 -12.81
C TYR A 63 -6.22 -12.74 -12.92
N TRP A 64 -7.28 -12.23 -13.56
CA TRP A 64 -7.49 -10.79 -13.71
C TRP A 64 -7.54 -10.08 -12.34
N TRP A 65 -8.24 -10.64 -11.36
CA TRP A 65 -8.29 -10.06 -10.01
C TRP A 65 -6.96 -10.16 -9.27
N THR A 66 -6.34 -11.34 -9.30
CA THR A 66 -5.21 -11.69 -8.42
C THR A 66 -3.85 -11.35 -9.01
N LEU A 67 -3.77 -11.17 -10.34
CA LEU A 67 -2.55 -11.09 -11.14
C LEU A 67 -1.53 -12.17 -10.76
N GLY A 68 -2.00 -13.39 -10.57
CA GLY A 68 -1.15 -14.55 -10.32
C GLY A 68 -0.80 -14.79 -8.85
N GLN A 69 -1.27 -13.96 -7.92
CA GLN A 69 -0.87 -14.10 -6.51
C GLN A 69 -1.42 -15.38 -5.87
N PRO A 70 -0.58 -16.38 -5.52
CA PRO A 70 -1.06 -17.71 -5.11
C PRO A 70 -1.98 -17.69 -3.90
N TYR A 71 -1.73 -16.79 -2.95
CA TYR A 71 -2.59 -16.61 -1.77
C TYR A 71 -4.01 -16.17 -2.18
N LEU A 72 -4.12 -15.13 -3.01
CA LEU A 72 -5.42 -14.58 -3.41
C LEU A 72 -6.17 -15.54 -4.35
N ILE A 73 -5.45 -16.26 -5.22
CA ILE A 73 -6.06 -17.31 -6.06
C ILE A 73 -6.73 -18.35 -5.16
N GLN A 74 -6.00 -18.89 -4.18
CA GLN A 74 -6.53 -19.86 -3.23
C GLN A 74 -7.69 -19.29 -2.42
N LYS A 75 -7.63 -18.02 -2.02
CA LYS A 75 -8.70 -17.36 -1.26
C LYS A 75 -10.01 -17.26 -2.03
N VAL A 76 -9.93 -16.96 -3.33
CA VAL A 76 -11.09 -16.97 -4.22
C VAL A 76 -11.63 -18.39 -4.40
N CYS A 77 -10.76 -19.38 -4.63
CA CYS A 77 -11.17 -20.78 -4.73
C CYS A 77 -11.83 -21.30 -3.44
N GLU A 78 -11.28 -20.98 -2.27
CA GLU A 78 -11.85 -21.32 -0.95
C GLU A 78 -13.27 -20.77 -0.81
N THR A 79 -13.49 -19.51 -1.21
CA THR A 79 -14.81 -18.88 -1.15
C THR A 79 -15.81 -19.57 -2.09
N LEU A 80 -15.39 -19.97 -3.29
CA LEU A 80 -16.22 -20.72 -4.23
C LEU A 80 -16.55 -22.14 -3.72
N GLU A 81 -15.57 -22.83 -3.12
CA GLU A 81 -15.76 -24.14 -2.49
C GLU A 81 -16.73 -24.07 -1.32
N ASP A 82 -16.62 -23.04 -0.50
CA ASP A 82 -17.54 -22.82 0.59
C ASP A 82 -18.98 -22.55 0.07
N TRP A 83 -19.15 -21.75 -0.98
CA TRP A 83 -20.47 -21.55 -1.60
C TRP A 83 -20.99 -22.80 -2.29
N ARG A 84 -20.11 -23.67 -2.76
CA ARG A 84 -20.50 -24.98 -3.25
C ARG A 84 -21.21 -25.77 -2.16
N VAL A 85 -20.71 -25.73 -0.92
CA VAL A 85 -21.34 -26.41 0.23
C VAL A 85 -22.58 -25.66 0.71
N ARG A 86 -22.50 -24.34 0.90
CA ARG A 86 -23.57 -23.53 1.52
C ARG A 86 -24.70 -23.13 0.58
N ARG A 87 -24.42 -23.00 -0.72
CA ARG A 87 -25.34 -22.48 -1.75
C ARG A 87 -25.55 -23.47 -2.90
N SER A 88 -24.93 -24.65 -2.85
CA SER A 88 -25.06 -25.70 -3.85
C SER A 88 -24.65 -25.29 -5.28
N ILE A 89 -23.80 -24.27 -5.45
CA ILE A 89 -23.32 -23.88 -6.80
C ILE A 89 -22.56 -25.04 -7.44
N LYS A 90 -22.81 -25.38 -8.70
CA LYS A 90 -22.15 -26.50 -9.42
C LYS A 90 -21.17 -25.98 -10.49
N GLN A 91 -21.30 -24.72 -10.85
CA GLN A 91 -20.52 -24.07 -11.90
C GLN A 91 -20.14 -22.68 -11.40
N ALA A 92 -18.87 -22.32 -11.56
CA ALA A 92 -18.40 -20.97 -11.36
C ALA A 92 -18.69 -20.12 -12.60
N THR A 93 -18.96 -18.84 -12.38
CA THR A 93 -19.11 -17.84 -13.43
C THR A 93 -18.22 -16.64 -13.12
N VAL A 94 -17.99 -15.78 -14.10
CA VAL A 94 -17.27 -14.51 -13.91
C VAL A 94 -17.90 -13.68 -12.79
N ASP A 95 -19.23 -13.61 -12.73
CA ASP A 95 -19.95 -12.88 -11.68
C ASP A 95 -19.76 -13.52 -10.29
N LEU A 96 -19.73 -14.86 -10.20
CA LEU A 96 -19.46 -15.54 -8.94
C LEU A 96 -18.02 -15.32 -8.48
N VAL A 97 -17.05 -15.23 -9.40
CA VAL A 97 -15.67 -14.85 -9.05
C VAL A 97 -15.62 -13.44 -8.48
N ASP A 98 -16.30 -12.49 -9.13
CA ASP A 98 -16.36 -11.10 -8.65
C ASP A 98 -16.97 -11.03 -7.25
N GLN A 99 -18.09 -11.70 -7.04
CA GLN A 99 -18.73 -11.77 -5.74
C GLN A 99 -17.84 -12.49 -4.72
N ALA A 100 -17.09 -13.52 -5.10
CA ALA A 100 -16.21 -14.26 -4.21
C ALA A 100 -15.04 -13.38 -3.74
N VAL A 101 -14.48 -12.56 -4.63
CA VAL A 101 -13.49 -11.54 -4.28
C VAL A 101 -14.09 -10.51 -3.31
N GLN A 102 -15.32 -10.05 -3.58
CA GLN A 102 -15.99 -9.09 -2.72
C GLN A 102 -16.25 -9.67 -1.32
N GLU A 103 -16.86 -10.86 -1.23
CA GLU A 103 -17.22 -11.48 0.04
C GLU A 103 -15.99 -11.95 0.82
N GLY A 104 -15.08 -12.67 0.14
CA GLY A 104 -13.96 -13.38 0.75
C GLY A 104 -12.73 -12.53 1.02
N VAL A 105 -12.63 -11.33 0.42
CA VAL A 105 -11.44 -10.47 0.56
C VAL A 105 -11.77 -9.00 0.83
N LEU A 106 -12.58 -8.35 -0.03
CA LEU A 106 -12.75 -6.89 0.01
C LEU A 106 -13.74 -6.41 1.08
N SER A 107 -14.73 -7.22 1.43
CA SER A 107 -15.75 -6.85 2.41
C SER A 107 -15.16 -6.72 3.82
N ALA A 108 -15.71 -5.83 4.64
CA ALA A 108 -15.29 -5.70 6.03
C ALA A 108 -15.49 -7.00 6.84
N LYS A 109 -16.42 -7.87 6.41
CA LYS A 109 -16.70 -9.17 7.06
C LYS A 109 -15.68 -10.25 6.70
N ALA A 110 -14.98 -10.11 5.57
CA ALA A 110 -13.96 -11.06 5.12
C ALA A 110 -12.85 -11.25 6.16
N ASN A 111 -12.48 -10.16 6.85
CA ASN A 111 -11.38 -10.11 7.80
C ASN A 111 -10.11 -10.80 7.27
N ASP A 112 -9.78 -10.54 6.00
CA ASP A 112 -8.64 -11.16 5.31
C ASP A 112 -7.34 -10.83 6.04
N SER A 113 -6.63 -11.86 6.49
CA SER A 113 -5.45 -11.71 7.35
C SER A 113 -4.30 -11.00 6.63
N ASN A 114 -4.14 -11.24 5.34
CA ASN A 114 -3.09 -10.64 4.53
C ASN A 114 -3.36 -9.14 4.28
N LEU A 115 -4.59 -8.76 3.89
CA LEU A 115 -4.96 -7.34 3.78
C LEU A 115 -4.89 -6.62 5.13
N SER A 116 -5.27 -7.29 6.22
CA SER A 116 -5.18 -6.72 7.56
C SER A 116 -3.72 -6.46 7.96
N HIS A 117 -2.83 -7.41 7.67
CA HIS A 117 -1.39 -7.24 7.85
C HIS A 117 -0.82 -6.10 6.99
N ILE A 118 -1.19 -6.03 5.70
CA ILE A 118 -0.77 -4.94 4.80
C ILE A 118 -1.20 -3.58 5.37
N ARG A 119 -2.46 -3.43 5.78
CA ARG A 119 -2.96 -2.17 6.37
C ARG A 119 -2.21 -1.81 7.65
N ALA A 120 -2.01 -2.77 8.56
CA ALA A 120 -1.27 -2.55 9.79
C ALA A 120 0.16 -2.07 9.52
N ARG A 121 0.88 -2.73 8.60
CA ARG A 121 2.23 -2.32 8.18
C ARG A 121 2.27 -0.92 7.56
N LEU A 122 1.24 -0.56 6.79
CA LEU A 122 1.11 0.77 6.17
C LEU A 122 0.73 1.87 7.17
N ASP A 123 0.22 1.53 8.36
CA ASP A 123 -0.13 2.47 9.43
C ASP A 123 1.02 2.67 10.43
N GLU A 124 2.11 1.90 10.33
CA GLU A 124 3.33 2.13 11.11
C GLU A 124 3.95 3.51 10.78
N LYS A 125 4.50 4.17 11.80
CA LYS A 125 5.06 5.52 11.67
C LYS A 125 6.26 5.54 10.72
N GLU A 126 7.05 4.49 10.75
CA GLU A 126 8.22 4.25 9.93
C GLU A 126 7.84 4.21 8.44
N THR A 127 6.66 3.68 8.12
CA THR A 127 6.13 3.55 6.75
C THR A 127 5.51 4.86 6.22
N PHE A 128 5.39 5.93 7.03
CA PHE A 128 4.69 7.16 6.63
C PHE A 128 5.19 7.73 5.29
N MET A 129 6.51 7.80 5.12
CA MET A 129 7.13 8.34 3.90
C MET A 129 6.98 7.38 2.71
N ALA A 130 7.06 6.07 2.94
CA ALA A 130 6.78 5.06 1.93
C ALA A 130 5.31 5.14 1.46
N LYS A 131 4.37 5.38 2.38
CA LYS A 131 2.93 5.55 2.07
C LYS A 131 2.67 6.75 1.15
N ALA A 132 3.46 7.82 1.24
CA ALA A 132 3.36 8.94 0.30
C ALA A 132 3.73 8.52 -1.14
N LEU A 133 4.76 7.69 -1.32
CA LEU A 133 5.10 7.11 -2.63
C LEU A 133 4.00 6.16 -3.13
N LEU A 134 3.40 5.37 -2.23
CA LEU A 134 2.27 4.52 -2.58
C LEU A 134 1.10 5.35 -3.14
N ARG A 135 0.77 6.50 -2.52
CA ARG A 135 -0.28 7.41 -3.01
C ARG A 135 0.04 7.95 -4.41
N ARG A 136 1.30 8.29 -4.69
CA ARG A 136 1.75 8.72 -6.02
C ARG A 136 1.56 7.65 -7.09
N ILE A 137 1.91 6.40 -6.79
CA ILE A 137 1.67 5.25 -7.68
C ILE A 137 0.16 5.06 -7.91
N PHE A 138 -0.66 5.18 -6.86
CA PHE A 138 -2.12 5.14 -6.96
C PHE A 138 -2.70 6.27 -7.83
N ALA A 139 -2.06 7.44 -7.83
CA ALA A 139 -2.43 8.58 -8.68
C ALA A 139 -1.99 8.43 -10.14
N GLY A 140 -1.31 7.33 -10.48
CA GLY A 140 -0.84 7.05 -11.84
C GLY A 140 0.54 7.63 -12.15
N GLU A 141 1.32 8.02 -11.14
CA GLU A 141 2.69 8.45 -11.38
C GLU A 141 3.59 7.26 -11.74
N HIS A 142 4.38 7.42 -12.81
CA HIS A 142 5.33 6.41 -13.26
C HIS A 142 6.65 6.57 -12.51
N ILE A 143 6.83 5.78 -11.46
CA ILE A 143 8.08 5.72 -10.71
C ILE A 143 8.88 4.52 -11.21
N ARG A 144 10.08 4.78 -11.76
CA ARG A 144 10.95 3.73 -12.32
C ARG A 144 11.26 2.67 -11.27
N PHE A 145 11.22 1.41 -11.69
CA PHE A 145 11.65 0.29 -10.87
C PHE A 145 13.16 0.37 -10.63
N GLU A 146 13.55 0.21 -9.37
CA GLU A 146 14.95 0.11 -8.96
C GLU A 146 15.07 -1.11 -8.02
N PRO A 147 15.98 -2.05 -8.31
CA PRO A 147 16.26 -3.16 -7.40
C PRO A 147 16.56 -2.65 -5.98
N HIS A 148 15.99 -3.31 -4.97
CA HIS A 148 16.08 -2.89 -3.56
C HIS A 148 15.48 -1.50 -3.24
N GLY A 149 14.62 -0.96 -4.11
CA GLY A 149 13.79 0.20 -3.82
C GLY A 149 14.52 1.54 -3.83
N GLY A 150 15.67 1.61 -4.51
CA GLY A 150 16.48 2.81 -4.64
C GLY A 150 17.24 3.22 -3.37
N ALA A 151 17.86 4.40 -3.43
CA ALA A 151 18.81 4.88 -2.42
C ALA A 151 18.20 5.10 -1.02
N ASP A 152 16.91 5.42 -0.93
CA ASP A 152 16.23 5.67 0.34
C ASP A 152 15.49 4.45 0.92
N GLY A 153 15.39 3.36 0.15
CA GLY A 153 14.75 2.10 0.57
C GLY A 153 13.23 2.15 0.78
N ARG A 154 12.56 3.28 0.54
CA ARG A 154 11.11 3.43 0.82
C ARG A 154 10.24 2.56 -0.09
N LEU A 155 10.62 2.41 -1.36
CA LEU A 155 9.93 1.53 -2.30
C LEU A 155 10.20 0.04 -1.97
N ALA A 156 11.37 -0.28 -1.42
CA ALA A 156 11.66 -1.64 -0.94
C ALA A 156 10.79 -2.01 0.26
N GLU A 157 10.51 -1.07 1.14
CA GLU A 157 9.56 -1.30 2.24
C GLU A 157 8.16 -1.64 1.71
N LEU A 158 7.63 -0.89 0.75
CA LEU A 158 6.34 -1.22 0.12
C LEU A 158 6.37 -2.57 -0.61
N TYR A 159 7.48 -2.88 -1.29
CA TYR A 159 7.68 -4.18 -1.94
C TYR A 159 7.67 -5.34 -0.94
N LEU A 160 8.34 -5.18 0.21
CA LEU A 160 8.38 -6.17 1.29
C LEU A 160 7.04 -6.32 2.02
N ILE A 161 6.29 -5.23 2.18
CA ILE A 161 4.88 -5.28 2.62
C ILE A 161 4.03 -6.09 1.63
N GLY A 162 4.48 -6.19 0.37
CA GLY A 162 3.83 -6.95 -0.69
C GLY A 162 2.77 -6.15 -1.44
N VAL A 163 2.74 -4.82 -1.32
CA VAL A 163 1.68 -3.99 -1.94
C VAL A 163 2.02 -3.54 -3.36
N ILE A 164 3.32 -3.44 -3.69
CA ILE A 164 3.80 -3.11 -5.03
C ILE A 164 4.71 -4.20 -5.60
N LYS A 165 4.92 -4.16 -6.92
CA LYS A 165 5.88 -4.99 -7.66
C LYS A 165 6.43 -4.24 -8.87
N GLU A 166 7.40 -4.83 -9.55
CA GLU A 166 7.81 -4.42 -10.89
C GLU A 166 6.68 -4.65 -11.88
N GLY A 167 6.33 -3.61 -12.64
CA GLY A 167 5.37 -3.66 -13.74
C GLY A 167 6.05 -3.94 -15.08
N PRO A 168 5.26 -4.28 -16.11
CA PRO A 168 5.80 -4.65 -17.43
C PRO A 168 6.59 -3.54 -18.12
N ASP A 169 6.31 -2.28 -17.78
CA ASP A 169 6.99 -1.10 -18.34
C ASP A 169 8.24 -0.68 -17.55
N GLY A 170 8.72 -1.52 -16.62
CA GLY A 170 9.87 -1.21 -15.76
C GLY A 170 9.60 -0.12 -14.72
N ASN A 171 8.33 0.02 -14.30
CA ASN A 171 7.89 0.96 -13.25
C ASN A 171 7.29 0.19 -12.08
N TRP A 172 7.28 0.80 -10.90
CA TRP A 172 6.54 0.28 -9.75
C TRP A 172 5.03 0.36 -9.98
N VAL A 173 4.34 -0.75 -9.74
CA VAL A 173 2.87 -0.86 -9.88
C VAL A 173 2.26 -1.49 -8.64
N ILE A 174 0.98 -1.22 -8.38
CA ILE A 174 0.20 -1.94 -7.37
C ILE A 174 0.11 -3.41 -7.78
N ARG A 175 0.35 -4.32 -6.82
CA ARG A 175 0.63 -5.73 -7.11
C ARG A 175 -0.49 -6.46 -7.85
N ASN A 176 -1.74 -6.12 -7.57
CA ASN A 176 -2.93 -6.69 -8.19
C ASN A 176 -4.17 -5.79 -8.01
N ARG A 177 -5.27 -6.16 -8.67
CA ARG A 177 -6.52 -5.39 -8.68
C ARG A 177 -7.24 -5.43 -7.34
N ILE A 178 -7.18 -6.56 -6.63
CA ILE A 178 -7.75 -6.67 -5.27
C ILE A 178 -7.11 -5.62 -4.35
N TYR A 179 -5.80 -5.43 -4.41
CA TYR A 179 -5.11 -4.42 -3.61
C TYR A 179 -5.41 -3.00 -4.06
N GLN A 180 -5.55 -2.77 -5.37
CA GLN A 180 -6.01 -1.47 -5.89
C GLN A 180 -7.37 -1.11 -5.27
N GLU A 181 -8.34 -2.03 -5.29
CA GLU A 181 -9.66 -1.77 -4.71
C GLU A 181 -9.63 -1.67 -3.17
N ALA A 182 -8.95 -2.60 -2.50
CA ALA A 182 -8.91 -2.69 -1.04
C ALA A 182 -8.24 -1.48 -0.37
N LEU A 183 -7.28 -0.85 -1.05
CA LEU A 183 -6.47 0.23 -0.48
C LEU A 183 -6.88 1.62 -1.00
N LYS A 184 -7.66 1.73 -2.08
CA LYS A 184 -8.17 3.01 -2.58
C LYS A 184 -8.90 3.80 -1.50
N GLY A 185 -9.83 3.16 -0.78
CA GLY A 185 -10.58 3.79 0.31
C GLY A 185 -9.72 4.06 1.55
N PHE A 186 -8.75 3.20 1.83
CA PHE A 186 -7.83 3.33 2.96
C PHE A 186 -6.94 4.57 2.81
N LEU A 187 -6.33 4.74 1.64
CA LEU A 187 -5.44 5.87 1.36
C LEU A 187 -6.19 7.20 1.24
N THR A 188 -7.41 7.19 0.69
CA THR A 188 -8.21 8.43 0.50
C THR A 188 -8.83 8.94 1.81
N ARG A 189 -9.40 8.07 2.65
CA ARG A 189 -9.98 8.48 3.94
C ARG A 189 -8.94 9.05 4.88
N GLU A 190 -7.79 8.39 4.97
CA GLU A 190 -6.70 8.87 5.81
C GLU A 190 -6.10 10.18 5.29
N ALA A 191 -5.93 10.32 3.97
CA ALA A 191 -5.48 11.58 3.37
C ALA A 191 -6.46 12.72 3.69
N ALA A 192 -7.76 12.48 3.61
CA ALA A 192 -8.78 13.47 3.97
C ALA A 192 -8.71 13.87 5.46
N VAL A 193 -8.58 12.89 6.36
CA VAL A 193 -8.45 13.16 7.81
C VAL A 193 -7.19 13.97 8.11
N ASN A 194 -6.05 13.61 7.52
CA ASN A 194 -4.79 14.32 7.70
C ASN A 194 -4.85 15.74 7.11
N ALA A 195 -5.47 15.91 5.93
CA ALA A 195 -5.63 17.21 5.31
C ALA A 195 -6.54 18.12 6.15
N ASP A 196 -7.60 17.58 6.75
CA ASP A 196 -8.48 18.37 7.62
C ASP A 196 -7.81 18.78 8.92
N ASP A 197 -6.97 17.94 9.51
CA ASP A 197 -6.15 18.31 10.67
C ASP A 197 -5.15 19.43 10.34
N LEU A 198 -4.43 19.28 9.23
CA LEU A 198 -3.49 20.30 8.73
C LEU A 198 -4.21 21.62 8.43
N ARG A 199 -5.39 21.60 7.81
CA ARG A 199 -6.20 22.79 7.55
C ARG A 199 -6.65 23.48 8.83
N LYS A 200 -7.07 22.72 9.85
CA LYS A 200 -7.43 23.28 11.17
C LYS A 200 -6.24 23.96 11.82
N ARG A 201 -5.06 23.32 11.83
CA ARG A 201 -3.82 23.91 12.36
C ARG A 201 -3.44 25.17 11.58
N LEU A 202 -3.46 25.11 10.25
CA LEU A 202 -3.15 26.25 9.39
C LEU A 202 -4.09 27.44 9.67
N ALA A 203 -5.38 27.18 9.89
CA ALA A 203 -6.34 28.23 10.25
C ALA A 203 -6.01 28.90 11.60
N ILE A 204 -5.57 28.12 12.59
CA ILE A 204 -5.12 28.64 13.90
C ILE A 204 -3.90 29.55 13.73
N HIS A 205 -2.87 29.08 13.02
CA HIS A 205 -1.64 29.85 12.80
C HIS A 205 -1.90 31.15 12.00
N ARG A 206 -2.75 31.08 10.96
CA ARG A 206 -3.20 32.29 10.23
C ARG A 206 -3.93 33.28 11.14
N GLN A 207 -4.77 32.80 12.06
CA GLN A 207 -5.45 33.65 13.03
C GLN A 207 -4.47 34.28 14.02
N ASN A 208 -3.47 33.52 14.50
CA ASN A 208 -2.42 34.02 15.39
C ASN A 208 -1.60 35.11 14.70
N LEU A 209 -1.15 34.86 13.46
CA LEU A 209 -0.40 35.82 12.66
C LEU A 209 -1.18 37.12 12.50
N SER A 210 -2.48 37.06 12.15
CA SER A 210 -3.34 38.24 12.05
C SER A 210 -3.35 39.06 13.34
N ARG A 211 -3.48 38.41 14.51
CA ARG A 211 -3.46 39.08 15.82
C ARG A 211 -2.10 39.70 16.14
N LEU A 212 -1.01 39.05 15.75
CA LEU A 212 0.35 39.58 15.94
C LEU A 212 0.61 40.79 15.02
N GLU A 213 0.14 40.75 13.78
CA GLU A 213 0.24 41.88 12.84
C GLU A 213 -0.59 43.09 13.31
N GLU A 214 -1.79 42.88 13.88
CA GLU A 214 -2.56 43.94 14.55
C GLU A 214 -1.84 44.53 15.76
N ARG A 215 -1.17 43.69 16.57
CA ARG A 215 -0.31 44.15 17.67
C ARG A 215 0.86 44.97 17.13
N ARG A 216 1.52 44.52 16.07
CA ARG A 216 2.62 45.24 15.41
C ARG A 216 2.18 46.61 14.93
N ALA A 217 1.01 46.70 14.29
CA ALA A 217 0.46 47.97 13.80
C ALA A 217 0.26 49.00 14.92
N ARG A 218 -0.13 48.56 16.13
CA ARG A 218 -0.29 49.43 17.31
C ARG A 218 1.03 50.01 17.85
N HIS A 219 2.15 49.36 17.58
CA HIS A 219 3.48 49.83 18.00
C HIS A 219 4.10 50.87 17.03
N GLY A 220 3.54 51.05 15.83
CA GLY A 220 4.07 52.00 14.84
C GLY A 220 5.48 51.61 14.38
N LEU A 221 6.44 52.55 14.51
CA LEU A 221 7.84 52.35 14.11
C LEU A 221 8.70 51.68 15.19
N ASP A 222 8.24 51.62 16.44
CA ASP A 222 9.01 51.10 17.58
C ASP A 222 8.48 49.71 18.00
N VAL A 223 8.68 48.73 17.12
CA VAL A 223 8.20 47.37 17.32
C VAL A 223 9.23 46.58 18.14
N PRO A 224 8.84 45.95 19.27
CA PRO A 224 9.75 45.11 20.03
C PRO A 224 10.27 43.92 19.20
N LEU A 225 11.58 43.66 19.25
CA LEU A 225 12.22 42.55 18.51
C LEU A 225 11.55 41.19 18.79
N LYS A 226 11.10 40.97 20.03
CA LYS A 226 10.35 39.75 20.40
C LYS A 226 9.09 39.56 19.56
N LEU A 227 8.35 40.64 19.29
CA LEU A 227 7.13 40.59 18.48
C LEU A 227 7.42 40.30 17.01
N LEU A 228 8.53 40.82 16.47
CA LEU A 228 9.00 40.49 15.12
C LEU A 228 9.35 39.00 15.01
N ASN A 229 10.09 38.47 15.99
CA ASN A 229 10.42 37.03 16.02
C ASN A 229 9.17 36.14 16.12
N GLU A 230 8.17 36.53 16.93
CA GLU A 230 6.89 35.80 17.02
C GLU A 230 6.16 35.76 15.67
N ILE A 231 6.19 36.87 14.91
CA ILE A 231 5.58 36.95 13.58
C ILE A 231 6.31 36.05 12.57
N ASP A 232 7.65 36.09 12.57
CA ASP A 232 8.45 35.29 11.64
C ASP A 232 8.26 33.78 11.90
N LEU A 233 8.21 33.37 13.17
CA LEU A 233 7.92 31.97 13.55
C LEU A 233 6.54 31.50 13.07
N GLU A 234 5.51 32.33 13.19
CA GLU A 234 4.16 31.98 12.71
C GLU A 234 4.13 31.87 11.18
N ARG A 235 4.86 32.73 10.46
CA ARG A 235 5.00 32.65 8.99
C ARG A 235 5.70 31.37 8.55
N GLU A 236 6.80 31.01 9.20
CA GLU A 236 7.53 29.78 8.89
C GLU A 236 6.68 28.51 9.10
N GLU A 237 5.89 28.45 10.19
CA GLU A 237 5.01 27.30 10.44
C GLU A 237 3.83 27.26 9.46
N ILE A 238 3.28 28.41 9.05
CA ILE A 238 2.29 28.49 7.96
C ILE A 238 2.87 27.90 6.67
N ASP A 239 4.06 28.36 6.24
CA ASP A 239 4.72 27.88 5.02
C ASP A 239 5.02 26.37 5.08
N ARG A 240 5.32 25.85 6.27
CA ARG A 240 5.52 24.42 6.49
C ARG A 240 4.22 23.63 6.32
N LEU A 241 3.13 24.09 6.92
CA LEU A 241 1.82 23.43 6.86
C LEU A 241 1.24 23.46 5.44
N GLU A 242 1.42 24.57 4.71
CA GLU A 242 1.01 24.68 3.30
C GLU A 242 1.78 23.71 2.40
N ARG A 243 3.09 23.57 2.60
CA ARG A 243 3.90 22.56 1.89
C ARG A 243 3.41 21.14 2.17
N ALA A 244 3.12 20.80 3.42
CA ALA A 244 2.60 19.49 3.78
C ALA A 244 1.23 19.18 3.14
N LEU A 245 0.33 20.17 3.05
CA LEU A 245 -0.94 20.02 2.32
C LEU A 245 -0.75 19.80 0.82
N LYS A 246 0.23 20.48 0.22
CA LYS A 246 0.58 20.30 -1.20
C LYS A 246 1.13 18.91 -1.49
N GLU A 247 1.97 18.36 -0.60
CA GLU A 247 2.52 17.00 -0.71
C GLU A 247 1.45 15.91 -0.60
N LEU A 248 0.33 16.17 0.08
CA LEU A 248 -0.83 15.28 0.12
C LEU A 248 -1.74 15.39 -1.12
N GLY A 249 -1.42 16.24 -2.10
CA GLY A 249 -2.24 16.47 -3.30
C GLY A 249 -3.46 17.37 -3.04
N HIS A 250 -3.42 18.21 -2.02
CA HIS A 250 -4.53 19.04 -1.56
C HIS A 250 -4.26 20.56 -1.62
N GLY A 251 -3.38 20.99 -2.53
CA GLY A 251 -3.03 22.41 -2.76
C GLY A 251 -4.02 23.16 -3.65
#